data_AF-K0INT3-F1
#
_entry.id   AF-K0INT3-F1
#
_cell.length_a   1.000
_cell.length_b   1.000
_cell.length_c   1.000
_cell.angle_alpha   90.00
_cell.angle_beta   90.00
_cell.angle_gamma   90.00
#
_symmetry.space_group_name_H-M   'P 1'
#
loop_
_entity.id
_entity.type
_entity.pdbx_description
1 polymer ?
#
loop_
_entity_poly.entity_id
_entity_poly.type
_entity_poly.pdbx_seq_one_letter_code
_entity_poly.pdbx_strand_id
1 'polypeptide(L)'
;MLLEGVSPTSQQPNDLPLSVALDSPNIHHFLVAAQSARPVNAAGNPWTASYVYDSDNLMLEATGRLQKCRLYEMSNNKAYRSTVSYLIVRDLSHEKVFAKALESLGVSWSKALPIPRIDTSGMPEVRDLERKNLHNQM
;
A
#
# COMPACT_ATOMS: atom_id res chain seq x y z
N MET A 1 3.30 -3.27 -14.85
CA MET A 1 3.15 -1.96 -14.15
C MET A 1 4.05 -0.92 -14.82
N LEU A 2 3.67 0.37 -14.82
CA LEU A 2 4.36 1.46 -15.54
C LEU A 2 5.85 1.68 -15.20
N LEU A 3 6.33 1.15 -14.07
CA LEU A 3 7.73 1.23 -13.62
C LEU A 3 8.41 -0.14 -13.57
N GLU A 4 7.91 -1.13 -14.32
CA GLU A 4 8.59 -2.41 -14.46
C GLU A 4 9.59 -2.39 -15.62
N GLY A 5 10.78 -2.91 -15.36
CA GLY A 5 11.84 -3.05 -16.36
C GLY A 5 12.75 -1.84 -16.48
N VAL A 6 13.66 -1.90 -17.45
CA VAL A 6 14.60 -0.83 -17.80
C VAL A 6 14.24 -0.35 -19.20
N SER A 7 14.36 0.96 -19.43
CA SER A 7 14.16 1.53 -20.76
C SER A 7 15.06 0.81 -21.78
N PRO A 8 14.52 0.32 -22.91
CA PRO A 8 15.32 -0.39 -23.89
C PRO A 8 16.39 0.53 -24.46
N THR A 9 17.62 0.04 -24.52
CA THR A 9 18.72 0.74 -25.19
C THR A 9 18.57 0.53 -26.70
N SER A 10 18.02 1.51 -27.40
CA SER A 10 18.04 1.56 -28.86
C SER A 10 19.01 2.63 -29.37
N GLN A 11 19.71 2.33 -30.45
CA GLN A 11 20.60 3.24 -31.17
C GLN A 11 19.97 3.86 -32.42
N GLN A 12 18.69 3.56 -32.68
CA GLN A 12 17.99 4.14 -33.83
C GLN A 12 17.63 5.61 -33.56
N PRO A 13 17.91 6.55 -34.48
CA PRO A 13 17.74 7.99 -34.24
C PRO A 13 16.32 8.45 -33.88
N ASN A 14 15.30 7.68 -34.27
CA ASN A 14 13.89 8.02 -34.05
C ASN A 14 13.24 7.22 -32.91
N ASP A 15 14.02 6.39 -32.20
CA ASP A 15 13.46 5.63 -31.09
C ASP A 15 13.26 6.53 -29.88
N LEU A 16 12.06 6.45 -29.30
CA LEU A 16 11.64 7.21 -28.13
C LEU A 16 11.52 6.25 -26.93
N PRO A 17 12.63 5.80 -26.31
CA PRO A 17 12.62 4.77 -25.27
C PRO A 17 11.85 5.17 -24.00
N LEU A 18 11.60 6.48 -23.81
CA LEU A 18 10.81 7.03 -22.71
C LEU A 18 9.40 7.50 -23.14
N SER A 19 8.93 7.13 -24.33
CA SER A 19 7.59 7.51 -24.82
C SER A 19 6.46 7.08 -23.89
N VAL A 20 6.63 5.98 -23.14
CA VAL A 20 5.70 5.51 -22.09
C VAL A 20 5.44 6.56 -21.00
N ALA A 21 6.35 7.52 -20.82
CA ALA A 21 6.19 8.61 -19.85
C ALA A 21 5.00 9.52 -20.19
N LEU A 22 4.60 9.61 -21.46
CA LEU A 22 3.48 10.44 -21.93
C LEU A 22 2.12 9.86 -21.51
N ASP A 23 2.04 8.54 -21.33
CA ASP A 23 0.84 7.84 -20.85
C ASP A 23 0.85 7.61 -19.33
N SER A 24 1.93 8.01 -18.65
CA SER A 24 2.07 7.84 -17.20
C SER A 24 1.18 8.82 -16.44
N PRO A 25 0.40 8.36 -15.44
CA PRO A 25 -0.32 9.25 -14.52
C PRO A 25 0.60 10.22 -13.76
N ASN A 26 1.89 9.91 -13.67
CA ASN A 26 2.89 10.77 -13.05
C ASN A 26 4.18 10.77 -13.88
N ILE A 27 4.33 11.78 -14.74
CA ILE A 27 5.51 11.97 -15.61
C ILE A 27 6.79 12.23 -14.83
N HIS A 28 6.69 12.72 -13.58
CA HIS A 28 7.87 13.01 -12.76
C HIS A 28 8.66 11.76 -12.38
N HIS A 29 8.07 10.56 -12.44
CA HIS A 29 8.85 9.32 -12.30
C HIS A 29 9.94 9.21 -13.37
N PHE A 30 9.70 9.71 -14.58
CA PHE A 30 10.63 9.63 -15.70
C PHE A 30 11.57 10.84 -15.78
N LEU A 31 11.07 12.05 -15.46
CA LEU A 31 11.85 13.29 -15.63
C LEU A 31 12.83 13.57 -14.51
N VAL A 32 12.42 13.40 -13.24
CA VAL A 32 13.23 13.85 -12.08
C VAL A 32 13.62 12.71 -11.14
N ALA A 33 12.93 11.56 -11.22
CA ALA A 33 13.20 10.42 -10.36
C ALA A 33 13.92 9.26 -11.07
N ALA A 34 14.36 9.42 -12.32
CA ALA A 34 15.09 8.38 -13.03
C ALA A 34 14.41 6.98 -12.98
N GLN A 35 13.10 6.94 -13.24
CA GLN A 35 12.23 5.75 -13.16
C GLN A 35 12.13 5.12 -11.76
N SER A 36 12.33 5.90 -10.70
CA SER A 36 12.27 5.45 -9.30
C SER A 36 11.13 6.08 -8.49
N ALA A 37 10.96 5.60 -7.26
CA ALA A 37 9.94 6.06 -6.34
C ALA A 37 10.18 7.51 -5.87
N ARG A 38 9.10 8.20 -5.52
CA ARG A 38 9.14 9.55 -4.93
C ARG A 38 8.25 9.60 -3.68
N PRO A 39 8.57 10.46 -2.70
CA PRO A 39 7.72 10.67 -1.52
C PRO A 39 6.52 11.56 -1.87
N VAL A 40 5.66 11.08 -2.76
CA VAL A 40 4.46 11.76 -3.25
C VAL A 40 3.27 10.82 -3.20
N ASN A 41 2.05 11.36 -3.15
CA ASN A 41 0.84 10.57 -3.30
C ASN A 41 0.57 10.22 -4.79
N ALA A 42 -0.51 9.48 -5.05
CA ALA A 42 -0.88 9.05 -6.40
C ALA A 42 -1.21 10.21 -7.38
N ALA A 43 -1.49 11.41 -6.87
CA ALA A 43 -1.71 12.63 -7.66
C ALA A 43 -0.43 13.48 -7.84
N GLY A 44 0.70 13.03 -7.29
CA GLY A 44 1.99 13.73 -7.37
C GLY A 44 2.21 14.81 -6.31
N ASN A 45 1.32 14.96 -5.33
CA ASN A 45 1.52 15.90 -4.23
C ASN A 45 2.59 15.37 -3.25
N PRO A 46 3.57 16.18 -2.83
CA PRO A 46 4.55 15.78 -1.84
C PRO A 46 3.91 15.32 -0.53
N TRP A 47 4.54 14.33 0.12
CA TRP A 47 4.23 14.04 1.51
C TRP A 47 4.59 15.25 2.38
N THR A 48 3.74 15.56 3.35
CA THR A 48 3.92 16.70 4.26
C THR A 48 3.64 16.29 5.70
N ALA A 49 4.23 17.01 6.64
CA ALA A 49 4.01 16.79 8.09
C ALA A 49 2.56 17.00 8.53
N SER A 50 1.72 17.64 7.70
CA SER A 50 0.28 17.78 7.96
C SER A 50 -0.48 16.45 7.97
N TYR A 51 0.12 15.35 7.52
CA TYR A 51 -0.45 14.01 7.63
C TYR A 51 -0.11 13.30 8.95
N VAL A 52 0.72 13.91 9.79
CA VAL A 52 1.09 13.39 11.10
C VAL A 52 0.09 13.92 12.13
N TYR A 53 -0.50 13.00 12.88
CA TYR A 53 -1.39 13.31 14.00
C TYR A 53 -0.77 12.76 15.28
N ASP A 54 -0.45 13.67 16.20
CA ASP A 54 -0.08 13.36 17.58
C ASP A 54 -1.08 14.05 18.49
N SER A 55 -2.27 13.45 18.52
CA SER A 55 -3.39 13.88 19.36
C SER A 55 -3.87 12.64 20.10
N ASP A 56 -4.57 12.80 21.22
CA ASP A 56 -5.07 11.70 22.06
C ASP A 56 -6.14 10.79 21.39
N ASN A 57 -6.16 10.67 20.06
CA ASN A 57 -7.10 9.87 19.27
C ASN A 57 -6.35 8.93 18.30
N LEU A 58 -6.68 7.64 18.38
CA LEU A 58 -5.82 6.51 17.96
C LEU A 58 -6.06 5.98 16.53
N MET A 59 -6.84 6.63 15.66
CA MET A 59 -7.39 5.93 14.48
C MET A 59 -6.85 6.37 13.11
N LEU A 60 -5.87 5.64 12.57
CA LEU A 60 -5.35 5.80 11.18
C LEU A 60 -5.30 4.49 10.35
N GLU A 61 -5.15 3.31 10.97
CA GLU A 61 -4.84 2.06 10.23
C GLU A 61 -5.93 1.57 9.28
N ALA A 62 -7.21 1.74 9.63
CA ALA A 62 -8.35 1.22 8.86
C ALA A 62 -8.39 1.77 7.41
N THR A 63 -8.01 3.04 7.22
CA THR A 63 -7.93 3.67 5.90
C THR A 63 -6.79 3.08 5.08
N GLY A 64 -5.66 2.77 5.72
CA GLY A 64 -4.50 2.14 5.10
C GLY A 64 -4.83 0.76 4.55
N ARG A 65 -5.52 -0.08 5.33
CA ARG A 65 -5.89 -1.44 4.92
C ARG A 65 -6.80 -1.45 3.70
N LEU A 66 -7.80 -0.56 3.67
CA LEU A 66 -8.70 -0.41 2.54
C LEU A 66 -7.98 -0.04 1.24
N GLN A 67 -7.08 0.93 1.31
CA GLN A 67 -6.32 1.36 0.14
C GLN A 67 -5.44 0.22 -0.39
N LYS A 68 -4.81 -0.56 0.50
CA LYS A 68 -3.98 -1.71 0.11
C LYS A 68 -4.79 -2.83 -0.53
N CYS A 69 -6.01 -3.11 -0.07
CA CYS A 69 -6.90 -4.07 -0.74
C CYS A 69 -7.27 -3.61 -2.16
N ARG A 70 -7.60 -2.33 -2.36
CA ARG A 70 -7.83 -1.77 -3.71
C ARG A 70 -6.58 -1.87 -4.58
N LEU A 71 -5.42 -1.55 -4.02
CA LEU A 71 -4.12 -1.69 -4.69
C LEU A 71 -3.86 -3.14 -5.16
N TYR A 72 -4.19 -4.15 -4.34
CA TYR A 72 -4.09 -5.56 -4.71
C TYR A 72 -4.93 -5.88 -5.97
N GLU A 73 -6.13 -5.30 -6.07
CA GLU A 73 -7.02 -5.47 -7.22
C GLU A 73 -6.53 -4.75 -8.50
N MET A 74 -5.66 -3.75 -8.36
CA MET A 74 -5.14 -2.94 -9.48
C MET A 74 -3.94 -3.57 -10.21
N SER A 75 -3.36 -4.64 -9.71
CA SER A 75 -2.17 -5.26 -10.33
C SER A 75 -2.15 -6.77 -10.14
N ASN A 76 -1.68 -7.50 -11.14
CA ASN A 76 -1.42 -8.95 -11.08
C ASN A 76 0.08 -9.29 -10.95
N ASN A 77 0.96 -8.28 -10.80
CA ASN A 77 2.38 -8.52 -10.62
C ASN A 77 2.63 -9.28 -9.30
N LYS A 78 3.34 -10.41 -9.38
CA LYS A 78 3.57 -11.31 -8.24
C LYS A 78 4.39 -10.66 -7.12
N ALA A 79 5.45 -9.93 -7.46
CA ALA A 79 6.28 -9.25 -6.46
C ALA A 79 5.47 -8.18 -5.73
N TYR A 80 4.70 -7.39 -6.49
CA TYR A 80 3.80 -6.38 -5.96
C TYR A 80 2.73 -6.98 -5.03
N ARG A 81 2.03 -8.02 -5.48
CA ARG A 81 1.01 -8.70 -4.67
C ARG A 81 1.59 -9.33 -3.42
N SER A 82 2.80 -9.91 -3.48
CA SER A 82 3.49 -10.43 -2.30
C SER A 82 3.70 -9.35 -1.25
N THR A 83 4.20 -8.17 -1.65
CA THR A 83 4.43 -7.05 -0.74
C THR A 83 3.12 -6.48 -0.19
N VAL A 84 2.14 -6.19 -1.06
CA VAL A 84 0.87 -5.60 -0.64
C VAL A 84 0.10 -6.55 0.29
N SER A 85 0.11 -7.85 -0.01
CA SER A 85 -0.57 -8.84 0.84
C SER A 85 0.05 -8.95 2.23
N TYR A 86 1.38 -8.88 2.31
CA TYR A 86 2.08 -8.79 3.60
C TYR A 86 1.60 -7.57 4.39
N LEU A 87 1.54 -6.39 3.76
CA LEU A 87 1.10 -5.17 4.42
C LEU A 87 -0.38 -5.21 4.85
N ILE A 88 -1.29 -5.80 4.05
CA ILE A 88 -2.70 -5.98 4.43
C ILE A 88 -2.84 -6.79 5.73
N VAL A 89 -2.05 -7.86 5.88
CA VAL A 89 -2.04 -8.72 7.07
C VAL A 89 -1.41 -8.01 8.27
N ARG A 90 -0.39 -7.17 8.04
CA ARG A 90 0.25 -6.36 9.08
C ARG A 90 -0.67 -5.26 9.60
N ASP A 91 -1.41 -4.57 8.74
CA ASP A 91 -2.39 -3.57 9.16
C ASP A 91 -3.42 -4.19 10.13
N LEU A 92 -3.87 -5.44 9.87
CA LEU A 92 -4.77 -6.15 10.80
C LEU A 92 -4.11 -6.44 12.17
N SER A 93 -2.80 -6.72 12.19
CA SER A 93 -2.05 -6.85 13.45
C SER A 93 -2.03 -5.52 14.21
N HIS A 94 -1.75 -4.41 13.53
CA HIS A 94 -1.73 -3.08 14.14
C HIS A 94 -3.11 -2.68 14.66
N GLU A 95 -4.18 -2.89 13.89
CA GLU A 95 -5.56 -2.67 14.32
C GLU A 95 -5.86 -3.41 15.64
N LYS A 96 -5.42 -4.66 15.77
CA LYS A 96 -5.60 -5.45 17.01
C LYS A 96 -4.78 -4.91 18.17
N VAL A 97 -3.54 -4.46 17.94
CA VAL A 97 -2.71 -3.85 18.98
C VAL A 97 -3.35 -2.55 19.47
N PHE A 98 -3.84 -1.71 18.58
CA PHE A 98 -4.57 -0.49 18.95
C PHE A 98 -5.88 -0.80 19.68
N ALA A 99 -6.64 -1.81 19.25
CA ALA A 99 -7.83 -2.24 19.98
C ALA A 99 -7.49 -2.73 21.39
N LYS A 100 -6.41 -3.51 21.58
CA LYS A 100 -5.95 -3.93 22.91
C LYS A 100 -5.49 -2.75 23.78
N ALA A 101 -4.83 -1.75 23.20
CA ALA A 101 -4.46 -0.53 23.91
C ALA A 101 -5.71 0.22 24.38
N LEU A 102 -6.72 0.37 23.52
CA LEU A 102 -8.02 0.96 23.88
C LEU A 102 -8.77 0.16 24.95
N GLU A 103 -8.71 -1.17 24.90
CA GLU A 103 -9.29 -2.04 25.94
C GLU A 103 -8.66 -1.79 27.31
N SER A 104 -7.34 -1.52 27.37
CA SER A 104 -6.67 -1.17 28.62
C SER A 104 -7.15 0.17 29.23
N LEU A 105 -7.73 1.03 28.40
CA LEU A 105 -8.34 2.30 28.79
C LEU A 105 -9.86 2.19 29.04
N GLY A 106 -10.42 0.97 29.00
CA GLY A 106 -11.84 0.70 29.24
C GLY A 106 -12.73 0.82 28.00
N VAL A 107 -12.16 0.97 26.80
CA VAL A 107 -12.91 1.07 25.54
C VAL A 107 -12.97 -0.29 24.84
N SER A 108 -14.19 -0.86 24.69
CA SER A 108 -14.38 -2.16 24.02
C SER A 108 -14.39 -2.01 22.49
N TRP A 109 -13.22 -1.83 21.89
CA TRP A 109 -13.08 -1.61 20.43
C TRP A 109 -12.93 -2.90 19.61
N SER A 110 -12.45 -4.00 20.21
CA SER A 110 -12.19 -5.26 19.50
C SER A 110 -13.39 -5.82 18.74
N LYS A 111 -14.61 -5.59 19.24
CA LYS A 111 -15.87 -6.01 18.62
C LYS A 111 -16.14 -5.33 17.27
N ALA A 112 -15.51 -4.19 17.01
CA ALA A 112 -15.68 -3.43 15.77
C ALA A 112 -14.74 -3.93 14.66
N LEU A 113 -13.63 -4.61 15.00
CA LEU A 113 -12.65 -5.09 14.03
C LEU A 113 -13.13 -6.33 13.24
N PRO A 114 -12.67 -6.52 12.00
CA PRO A 114 -11.81 -5.61 11.21
C PRO A 114 -12.58 -4.43 10.61
N ILE A 115 -11.92 -3.28 10.44
CA ILE A 115 -12.51 -2.09 9.83
C ILE A 115 -11.67 -1.62 8.63
N PRO A 116 -12.25 -1.47 7.43
CA PRO A 116 -13.57 -1.98 7.04
C PRO A 116 -13.55 -3.52 6.95
N ARG A 117 -14.74 -4.13 6.98
CA ARG A 117 -14.93 -5.57 6.72
C ARG A 117 -14.73 -5.84 5.23
N ILE A 118 -13.47 -5.96 4.82
CA ILE A 118 -13.07 -6.30 3.47
C ILE A 118 -13.02 -7.82 3.35
N ASP A 119 -13.69 -8.36 2.33
CA ASP A 119 -13.57 -9.76 1.96
C ASP A 119 -12.20 -9.99 1.28
N THR A 120 -11.31 -10.70 1.97
CA THR A 120 -9.99 -11.11 1.45
C THR A 120 -9.99 -12.53 0.90
N SER A 121 -11.16 -13.19 0.79
CA SER A 121 -11.27 -14.59 0.34
C SER A 121 -10.69 -14.82 -1.06
N GLY A 122 -10.78 -13.81 -1.94
CA GLY A 122 -10.23 -13.79 -3.29
C GLY A 122 -8.74 -13.43 -3.38
N MET A 123 -8.06 -13.21 -2.25
CA MET A 123 -6.65 -12.80 -2.19
C MET A 123 -5.79 -13.97 -1.65
N PRO A 124 -5.35 -14.91 -2.51
CA PRO A 124 -4.65 -16.12 -2.05
C PRO A 124 -3.39 -15.83 -1.23
N GLU A 125 -2.58 -14.85 -1.61
CA GLU A 125 -1.36 -14.48 -0.87
C GLU A 125 -1.70 -13.95 0.54
N VAL A 126 -2.78 -13.18 0.70
CA VAL A 126 -3.27 -12.73 2.01
C VAL A 126 -3.69 -13.93 2.86
N ARG A 127 -4.49 -14.84 2.28
CA ARG A 127 -4.94 -16.06 2.97
C ARG A 127 -3.77 -16.94 3.40
N ASP A 128 -2.73 -17.04 2.59
CA ASP A 128 -1.53 -17.83 2.91
C ASP A 128 -0.80 -17.26 4.12
N LEU A 129 -0.70 -15.94 4.21
CA LEU A 129 -0.09 -15.23 5.33
C LEU A 129 -0.96 -15.29 6.60
N GLU A 130 -2.28 -15.23 6.45
CA GLU A 130 -3.24 -15.44 7.54
C GLU A 130 -3.15 -16.87 8.10
N ARG A 131 -3.04 -17.89 7.24
CA ARG A 131 -2.83 -19.30 7.67
C ARG A 131 -1.53 -19.50 8.44
N LYS A 132 -0.50 -18.72 8.12
CA LYS A 132 0.77 -18.66 8.89
C LYS A 132 0.66 -17.87 10.19
N ASN A 133 -0.53 -17.37 10.54
CA ASN A 133 -0.83 -16.63 11.76
C ASN A 133 -0.13 -15.26 11.88
N LEU A 134 0.31 -14.65 10.77
CA LEU A 134 1.06 -13.38 10.81
C LEU A 134 0.22 -12.21 11.35
N HIS A 135 -1.09 -12.22 11.12
CA HIS A 135 -2.05 -11.24 11.64
C HIS A 135 -2.22 -11.27 13.18
N ASN A 136 -1.51 -12.16 13.89
CA ASN A 136 -1.47 -12.23 15.36
C ASN A 136 -0.04 -12.11 15.92
N GLN A 137 0.95 -11.92 15.06
CA GLN A 137 2.36 -11.74 15.45
C GLN A 137 2.68 -10.25 15.36
N MET A 138 3.45 -9.71 16.31
CA MET A 138 4.00 -8.35 16.21
C MET A 138 5.41 -8.41 15.65
#